data_AF-A0AAD8ADE5-F1
#
_entry.id   AF-A0AAD8ADE5-F1
#
_cell.length_a   1.000
_cell.length_b   1.000
_cell.length_c   1.000
_cell.angle_alpha   90.00
_cell.angle_beta   90.00
_cell.angle_gamma   90.00
#
_symmetry.space_group_name_H-M   'P 1'
#
loop_
_entity.id
_entity.type
_entity.pdbx_description
1 polymer ?
#
loop_
_entity_poly.entity_id
_entity_poly.type
_entity_poly.pdbx_seq_one_letter_code
_entity_poly.pdbx_strand_id
1 'polypeptide(L)'
;LKQFFPSPVSLSKGLLVANRYTPNPQYSACSAPDAVLVPQLHRDTLCFLQEIGEGCFGKVYKGEWRRDDNLPPDIVAVKVLKSLQVERRRKTS
;
A
#
# COMPACT_ATOMS: atom_id res chain seq x y z
N LEU A 1 -4.69 -37.35 18.52
CA LEU A 1 -4.63 -36.50 17.31
C LEU A 1 -3.62 -35.39 17.58
N LYS A 2 -2.37 -35.51 17.10
CA LYS A 2 -1.32 -34.51 17.37
C LYS A 2 -1.34 -33.42 16.29
N GLN A 3 -1.60 -32.19 16.72
CA GLN A 3 -1.60 -30.97 15.92
C GLN A 3 -0.16 -30.53 15.65
N PHE A 4 0.20 -30.35 14.38
CA PHE A 4 1.52 -29.88 13.96
C PHE A 4 1.48 -28.35 13.88
N PHE A 5 2.29 -27.66 14.69
CA PHE A 5 2.62 -26.25 14.50
C PHE A 5 4.03 -26.15 13.91
N PRO A 6 4.26 -25.46 12.79
CA PRO A 6 5.60 -25.31 12.25
C PRO A 6 6.44 -24.44 13.19
N SER A 7 7.62 -24.95 13.56
CA SER A 7 8.61 -24.25 14.37
C SER A 7 9.25 -23.08 13.62
N PRO A 8 9.71 -22.01 14.32
CA PRO A 8 10.28 -20.84 13.68
C PRO A 8 11.64 -21.18 13.06
N VAL A 9 11.85 -20.76 11.81
CA VAL A 9 13.05 -21.11 11.03
C VAL A 9 14.25 -20.30 11.53
N SER A 10 15.30 -21.01 11.95
CA SER A 10 16.61 -20.45 12.31
C SER A 10 17.38 -20.04 11.04
N LEU A 11 17.86 -18.80 10.99
CA LEU A 11 18.59 -18.23 9.84
C LEU A 11 20.09 -18.47 9.99
N SER A 12 20.62 -19.52 9.37
CA SER A 12 22.06 -19.76 9.25
C SER A 12 22.68 -18.82 8.21
N LYS A 13 23.81 -18.20 8.58
CA LYS A 13 24.52 -17.15 7.82
C LYS A 13 25.32 -17.72 6.63
N GLY A 14 24.66 -18.36 5.68
CA GLY A 14 25.25 -18.80 4.39
C GLY A 14 24.82 -17.91 3.22
N LEU A 15 25.55 -18.00 2.10
CA LEU A 15 25.13 -17.38 0.84
C LEU A 15 23.77 -17.99 0.44
N LEU A 16 22.77 -17.13 0.41
CA LEU A 16 21.38 -17.48 0.19
C LEU A 16 21.21 -18.06 -1.21
N VAL A 17 20.78 -19.32 -1.32
CA VAL A 17 20.45 -19.95 -2.61
C VAL A 17 19.31 -19.14 -3.21
N ALA A 18 19.57 -18.45 -4.32
CA ALA A 18 18.64 -17.49 -4.94
C ALA A 18 17.24 -18.07 -5.20
N ASN A 19 17.14 -19.38 -5.41
CA ASN A 19 15.88 -20.10 -5.63
C ASN A 19 15.07 -20.38 -4.35
N ARG A 20 15.43 -19.79 -3.20
CA ARG A 20 14.74 -20.02 -1.90
C ARG A 20 14.33 -18.74 -1.17
N TYR A 21 14.42 -17.57 -1.81
CA TYR A 21 14.04 -16.28 -1.22
C TYR A 21 13.15 -15.49 -2.18
N THR A 22 12.12 -14.83 -1.63
CA THR A 22 11.33 -13.82 -2.34
C THR A 22 12.15 -12.54 -2.49
N PRO A 23 12.25 -11.92 -3.68
CA PRO A 23 12.99 -10.67 -3.86
C PRO A 23 12.46 -9.56 -2.93
N ASN A 24 13.41 -8.92 -2.25
CA ASN A 24 13.26 -7.85 -1.25
C ASN A 24 12.82 -6.52 -1.95
N PRO A 25 12.35 -5.48 -1.23
CA PRO A 25 11.40 -4.43 -1.65
C PRO A 25 11.90 -3.39 -2.66
N GLN A 26 12.86 -3.77 -3.51
CA GLN A 26 13.07 -3.10 -4.79
C GLN A 26 11.93 -3.48 -5.75
N TYR A 27 10.70 -3.04 -5.45
CA TYR A 27 9.63 -2.85 -6.46
C TYR A 27 9.92 -1.64 -7.34
N SER A 28 11.20 -1.38 -7.60
CA SER A 28 11.69 -0.41 -8.54
C SER A 28 12.82 -1.11 -9.26
N ALA A 29 12.61 -1.46 -10.52
CA ALA A 29 13.73 -1.45 -11.44
C ALA A 29 14.20 0.01 -11.52
N CYS A 30 14.96 0.45 -10.52
CA CYS A 30 15.57 1.77 -10.49
C CYS A 30 16.75 1.76 -11.45
N SER A 31 16.50 2.21 -12.66
CA SER A 31 17.53 2.79 -13.53
C SER A 31 17.11 4.14 -14.11
N ALA A 32 16.25 4.89 -13.40
CA ALA A 32 16.01 6.30 -13.66
C ALA A 32 16.19 7.11 -12.35
N PRO A 33 17.10 8.12 -12.30
CA PRO A 33 17.44 8.80 -11.05
C PRO A 33 16.39 9.78 -10.52
N ASP A 34 15.32 10.09 -11.25
CA ASP A 34 14.30 11.03 -10.83
C ASP A 34 12.94 10.61 -11.41
N ALA A 35 11.88 10.76 -10.61
CA ALA A 35 10.47 10.46 -10.89
C ALA A 35 9.98 9.04 -10.54
N VAL A 36 9.44 8.93 -9.32
CA VAL A 36 8.41 7.95 -8.98
C VAL A 36 7.20 8.22 -9.88
N LEU A 37 6.95 7.35 -10.87
CA LEU A 37 5.83 7.42 -11.82
C LEU A 37 4.49 6.99 -11.17
N VAL A 38 4.08 7.62 -10.08
CA VAL A 38 2.75 7.39 -9.51
C VAL A 38 1.78 8.45 -10.06
N PRO A 39 0.78 8.06 -10.86
CA PRO A 39 -0.19 9.01 -11.38
C PRO A 39 -0.95 9.70 -10.24
N GLN A 40 -0.99 11.03 -10.26
CA GLN A 40 -1.84 11.78 -9.35
C GLN A 40 -3.21 12.01 -10.00
N LEU A 41 -4.26 11.67 -9.26
CA LEU A 41 -5.64 11.83 -9.71
C LEU A 41 -6.25 13.05 -9.03
N HIS A 42 -7.00 13.85 -9.78
CA HIS A 42 -7.75 14.96 -9.21
C HIS A 42 -8.87 14.42 -8.32
N ARG A 43 -9.04 14.98 -7.11
CA ARG A 43 -10.00 14.48 -6.11
C ARG A 43 -11.43 14.40 -6.65
N ASP A 44 -11.82 15.33 -7.51
CA ASP A 44 -13.18 15.43 -8.05
C ASP A 44 -13.51 14.34 -9.07
N THR A 45 -12.50 13.67 -9.62
CA THR A 45 -12.68 12.50 -10.51
C THR A 45 -13.07 11.23 -9.75
N LEU A 46 -13.05 11.27 -8.41
CA LEU A 46 -13.25 10.09 -7.57
C LEU A 46 -14.43 10.29 -6.61
N CYS A 47 -15.41 9.39 -6.67
CA CYS A 47 -16.57 9.36 -5.80
C CYS A 47 -16.48 8.19 -4.83
N PHE A 48 -16.77 8.43 -3.55
CA PHE A 48 -16.84 7.39 -2.52
C PHE A 48 -18.28 6.91 -2.40
N LEU A 49 -18.49 5.60 -2.49
CA LEU A 49 -19.83 5.01 -2.43
C LEU A 49 -20.11 4.37 -1.07
N GLN A 50 -19.27 3.43 -0.65
CA GLN A 50 -19.53 2.63 0.56
C GLN A 50 -18.22 2.23 1.25
N GLU A 51 -18.17 2.32 2.58
CA GLU A 51 -17.08 1.70 3.36
C GLU A 51 -17.20 0.17 3.29
N ILE A 52 -16.15 -0.50 2.82
CA ILE A 52 -16.13 -1.96 2.64
C ILE A 52 -15.19 -2.68 3.60
N GLY A 53 -14.42 -1.95 4.41
CA GLY A 53 -13.65 -2.53 5.50
C GLY A 53 -12.56 -1.63 6.07
N GLU A 54 -11.88 -2.11 7.10
CA GLU A 54 -10.68 -1.50 7.68
C GLU A 54 -9.53 -2.51 7.68
N GLY A 55 -8.32 -2.03 7.38
CA GLY A 55 -7.10 -2.82 7.54
C GLY A 55 -6.01 -2.02 8.23
N CYS A 56 -4.80 -2.59 8.31
CA CYS A 56 -3.68 -2.03 9.06
C CYS A 56 -3.40 -0.53 8.77
N PHE A 57 -3.54 -0.12 7.50
CA PHE A 57 -3.23 1.24 7.06
C PHE A 57 -4.42 2.21 7.06
N GLY A 58 -5.63 1.75 7.40
CA GLY A 58 -6.85 2.56 7.41
C GLY A 58 -8.01 1.92 6.64
N LYS A 59 -9.03 2.75 6.40
CA LYS A 59 -10.31 2.34 5.82
C LYS A 59 -10.23 2.10 4.31
N VAL A 60 -11.09 1.23 3.82
CA VAL A 60 -11.25 0.91 2.41
C VAL A 60 -12.68 1.22 2.00
N TYR A 61 -12.85 1.90 0.88
CA TYR A 61 -14.15 2.23 0.33
C TYR A 61 -14.31 1.66 -1.08
N LYS A 62 -15.51 1.23 -1.44
CA LYS A 62 -15.93 1.13 -2.84
C LYS A 62 -16.11 2.55 -3.37
N GLY A 63 -15.60 2.82 -4.55
CA GLY A 63 -15.73 4.11 -5.23
C GLY A 63 -15.92 3.98 -6.73
N GLU A 64 -16.18 5.12 -7.35
CA GLU A 64 -16.23 5.31 -8.80
C GLU A 64 -15.11 6.27 -9.20
N TRP A 65 -14.34 5.92 -10.23
CA TRP A 65 -13.33 6.78 -10.83
C TRP A 65 -13.73 7.16 -12.26
N ARG A 66 -13.89 8.47 -12.50
CA ARG A 66 -14.24 9.05 -13.79
C ARG A 66 -12.96 9.44 -14.53
N ARG A 67 -12.59 8.63 -15.52
CA ARG A 67 -11.43 8.92 -16.37
C ARG A 67 -11.75 9.96 -17.44
N ASP A 68 -12.94 9.84 -18.03
CA ASP A 68 -13.45 10.68 -19.11
C ASP A 68 -14.96 10.88 -18.93
N ASP A 69 -15.46 12.09 -19.19
CA ASP A 69 -16.87 12.45 -18.94
C ASP A 69 -17.87 11.67 -19.81
N ASN A 70 -17.42 11.11 -20.93
CA ASN A 70 -18.25 10.42 -21.91
C ASN A 70 -18.26 8.89 -21.74
N LEU A 71 -17.53 8.36 -20.76
CA LEU A 71 -17.44 6.93 -20.49
C LEU A 71 -18.04 6.60 -19.12
N PRO A 72 -18.58 5.37 -18.94
CA PRO A 72 -19.00 4.93 -17.63
C PRO A 72 -17.80 4.90 -16.65
N PRO A 73 -18.02 5.22 -15.36
CA PRO A 73 -16.95 5.23 -14.37
C PRO A 73 -16.43 3.82 -14.05
N ASP A 74 -15.13 3.73 -13.74
CA ASP A 74 -14.52 2.51 -13.24
C ASP A 74 -14.89 2.30 -11.77
N ILE A 75 -15.31 1.09 -11.40
CA ILE A 75 -15.53 0.72 -9.99
C ILE A 75 -14.20 0.36 -9.35
N VAL A 76 -13.83 1.05 -8.28
CA VAL A 76 -12.52 0.94 -7.64
C VAL A 76 -12.61 0.71 -6.13
N ALA A 77 -11.52 0.22 -5.55
CA ALA A 77 -11.30 0.21 -4.11
C ALA A 77 -10.37 1.38 -3.72
N VAL A 78 -10.81 2.20 -2.78
CA VAL A 78 -10.10 3.41 -2.34
C VAL A 78 -9.59 3.18 -0.92
N LYS A 79 -8.26 3.08 -0.78
CA LYS A 79 -7.59 2.96 0.53
C LYS A 79 -7.31 4.36 1.08
N VAL A 80 -7.95 4.69 2.19
CA VAL A 80 -7.68 5.94 2.91
C VAL A 80 -6.64 5.67 3.99
N LEU A 81 -5.51 6.37 3.90
CA LEU A 81 -4.43 6.28 4.87
C LEU A 81 -4.74 7.17 6.08
N LYS A 82 -4.45 6.69 7.29
CA LYS A 82 -4.57 7.49 8.53
C LYS A 82 -3.63 8.70 8.46
N SER A 83 -4.11 9.89 8.85
CA SER A 83 -3.27 11.08 8.91
C SER A 83 -2.18 10.89 9.96
N LEU A 84 -0.92 11.11 9.59
CA LEU A 84 0.18 11.21 10.53
C LEU A 84 0.15 12.60 11.14
N GLN A 85 -0.52 12.77 12.29
CA GLN A 85 -0.40 14.01 13.06
C GLN A 85 1.05 14.16 13.53
N VAL A 86 1.81 15.06 12.91
CA VAL A 86 3.13 15.46 13.42
C VAL A 86 2.89 16.44 14.57
N GLU A 87 2.87 15.92 15.79
CA GLU A 87 2.81 16.74 17.02
C GLU A 87 4.10 17.57 17.13
N ARG A 88 4.04 18.86 16.75
CA ARG A 88 5.14 19.80 16.98
C ARG A 88 5.16 20.19 18.45
N ARG A 89 5.96 19.50 19.26
CA ARG A 89 6.29 19.95 20.61
C ARG A 89 6.96 21.33 20.53
N ARG A 90 6.22 22.39 20.83
CA ARG A 90 6.79 23.72 21.07
C ARG A 90 7.56 23.66 22.38
N LYS A 91 8.90 23.76 22.30
CA LYS A 91 9.74 24.01 23.47
C LYS A 91 9.67 25.52 23.73
N THR A 92 8.94 25.93 24.76
CA THR A 92 9.00 27.30 25.27
C THR A 92 10.37 27.51 25.92
N SER A 93 11.03 28.62 25.52
CA SER A 93 12.30 29.09 26.09
C SER A 93 12.22 29.37 27.58
#